data_AF-A0A1G9YC55-F1
#
_entry.id   AF-A0A1G9YC55-F1
#
_cell.length_a   1.000
_cell.length_b   1.000
_cell.length_c   1.000
_cell.angle_alpha   90.00
_cell.angle_beta   90.00
_cell.angle_gamma   90.00
#
_symmetry.space_group_name_H-M   'P 1'
#
loop_
_entity.id
_entity.type
_entity.pdbx_description
1 polymer ?
#
loop_
_entity_poly.entity_id
_entity_poly.type
_entity_poly.pdbx_seq_one_letter_code
_entity_poly.pdbx_strand_id
1 'polypeptide(L)'
;MENLIVQQKVLSKLTFDLDFELGSVGSTISTLVDAQILLDQLVDSMDTAVYRGEERFSYHQHHRMIRVLSELFRYTVNDLSKDYEKAYNISSSLFHLAVEKN
;
A
#
# COMPACT_ATOMS: atom_id res chain seq x y z
N MET A 1 -19.10 8.86 36.18
CA MET A 1 -19.11 7.52 35.57
C MET A 1 -19.43 7.56 34.08
N GLU A 2 -20.46 8.27 33.63
CA GLU A 2 -20.79 8.40 32.19
C GLU A 2 -19.63 8.87 31.30
N ASN A 3 -18.88 9.88 31.73
CA ASN A 3 -17.76 10.42 30.95
C ASN A 3 -16.63 9.39 30.71
N LEU A 4 -16.35 8.52 31.69
CA LEU A 4 -15.35 7.45 31.55
C LEU A 4 -15.80 6.37 30.55
N ILE A 5 -17.08 6.02 30.55
CA ILE A 5 -17.66 5.02 29.63
C ILE A 5 -17.64 5.56 28.19
N VAL A 6 -17.99 6.82 27.99
CA VAL A 6 -17.95 7.47 26.66
C VAL A 6 -16.51 7.51 26.13
N GLN A 7 -15.55 7.92 26.96
CA GLN A 7 -14.14 7.96 26.57
C GLN A 7 -13.58 6.58 26.22
N GLN A 8 -13.95 5.54 26.98
CA GLN A 8 -13.52 4.17 26.69
C GLN A 8 -14.07 3.70 25.32
N LYS A 9 -15.34 4.01 25.02
CA LYS A 9 -15.94 3.70 23.70
C LYS A 9 -15.22 4.40 22.55
N VAL A 10 -14.87 5.68 22.71
CA VAL A 10 -14.11 6.43 21.69
C VAL A 10 -12.73 5.81 21.48
N LEU A 11 -12.01 5.49 22.55
CA LEU A 11 -10.70 4.86 22.47
C LEU A 11 -10.75 3.49 21.79
N SER A 12 -11.71 2.65 22.17
CA SER A 12 -11.90 1.34 21.54
C SER A 12 -12.21 1.46 20.05
N LYS A 13 -13.05 2.42 19.67
CA LYS A 13 -13.37 2.66 18.25
C LYS A 13 -12.13 3.11 17.48
N LEU A 14 -11.41 4.12 17.95
CA LEU A 14 -10.21 4.62 17.26
C LEU A 14 -9.12 3.56 17.16
N THR A 15 -8.95 2.73 18.18
CA THR A 15 -7.98 1.62 18.14
C THR A 15 -8.38 0.57 17.10
N PHE A 16 -9.66 0.22 17.04
CA PHE A 16 -10.19 -0.69 16.02
C PHE A 16 -10.03 -0.13 14.61
N ASP A 17 -10.42 1.14 14.41
CA ASP A 17 -10.30 1.82 13.12
C ASP A 17 -8.83 1.90 12.68
N LEU A 18 -7.89 2.15 13.61
CA LEU A 18 -6.46 2.17 13.32
C LEU A 18 -5.94 0.80 12.89
N ASP A 19 -6.28 -0.27 13.62
CA ASP A 19 -5.87 -1.64 13.28
C ASP A 19 -6.37 -2.04 11.89
N PHE A 20 -7.63 -1.69 11.58
CA PHE A 20 -8.22 -1.92 10.26
C PHE A 20 -7.43 -1.20 9.15
N GLU A 21 -7.17 0.11 9.29
CA GLU A 21 -6.44 0.87 8.27
C GLU A 21 -4.99 0.40 8.12
N LEU A 22 -4.32 0.03 9.23
CA LEU A 22 -2.98 -0.57 9.17
C LEU A 22 -2.98 -1.92 8.46
N GLY A 23 -4.02 -2.74 8.66
CA GLY A 23 -4.23 -3.98 7.91
C GLY A 23 -4.40 -3.74 6.40
N SER A 24 -5.17 -2.71 6.01
CA SER A 24 -5.30 -2.29 4.60
C SER A 24 -3.95 -1.86 4.01
N VAL A 25 -3.21 -1.01 4.73
CA VAL A 25 -1.85 -0.58 4.35
C VAL A 25 -0.93 -1.79 4.14
N GLY A 26 -0.94 -2.76 5.06
CA GLY A 26 -0.14 -3.99 4.96
C GLY A 26 -0.49 -4.84 3.72
N SER A 27 -1.78 -4.97 3.42
CA SER A 27 -2.25 -5.68 2.21
C SER A 27 -1.79 -4.98 0.92
N THR A 28 -1.89 -3.65 0.90
CA THR A 28 -1.47 -2.82 -0.25
C THR A 28 0.05 -2.88 -0.45
N ILE A 29 0.84 -2.86 0.63
CA ILE A 29 2.29 -3.08 0.57
C ILE A 29 2.62 -4.47 0.01
N SER A 30 1.91 -5.51 0.44
CA SER A 30 2.11 -6.87 -0.08
C SER A 30 1.88 -6.93 -1.59
N THR A 31 0.86 -6.23 -2.08
CA THR A 31 0.58 -6.11 -3.52
C THR A 31 1.72 -5.39 -4.27
N LEU A 32 2.31 -4.34 -3.68
CA LEU A 32 3.47 -3.65 -4.27
C LEU A 32 4.71 -4.54 -4.31
N VAL A 33 4.93 -5.38 -3.29
CA VAL A 33 6.02 -6.35 -3.26
C VAL A 33 5.86 -7.37 -4.39
N ASP A 34 4.65 -7.90 -4.59
CA ASP A 34 4.37 -8.82 -5.70
C ASP A 34 4.58 -8.15 -7.06
N ALA A 35 4.14 -6.89 -7.21
CA ALA A 35 4.36 -6.10 -8.42
C ALA A 35 5.86 -5.86 -8.70
N GLN A 36 6.67 -5.66 -7.65
CA GLN A 36 8.12 -5.52 -7.77
C GLN A 36 8.75 -6.82 -8.27
N ILE A 37 8.35 -7.98 -7.74
CA ILE A 37 8.86 -9.27 -8.20
C ILE A 37 8.57 -9.48 -9.70
N LEU A 38 7.36 -9.12 -10.15
CA LEU A 38 6.98 -9.21 -11.57
C LEU A 38 7.79 -8.24 -12.45
N LEU A 39 8.15 -7.06 -11.91
CA LEU A 39 9.01 -6.11 -12.60
C LEU A 39 10.43 -6.66 -12.73
N ASP A 40 10.99 -7.25 -11.68
CA ASP A 40 12.34 -7.84 -11.70
C ASP A 40 12.39 -8.97 -12.75
N GLN A 41 11.38 -9.85 -12.77
CA GLN A 41 11.26 -10.90 -13.80
C GLN A 41 11.15 -10.35 -15.23
N LEU A 42 10.48 -9.22 -15.40
CA LEU A 42 10.37 -8.57 -16.70
C LEU A 42 11.72 -8.00 -17.15
N VAL A 43 12.48 -7.39 -16.23
CA VAL A 43 13.85 -6.91 -16.50
C VAL A 43 14.74 -8.07 -16.94
N ASP A 44 14.75 -9.18 -16.19
CA ASP A 44 15.53 -10.38 -16.54
C ASP A 44 15.14 -10.92 -17.93
N SER A 45 13.84 -10.90 -18.25
CA SER A 45 13.33 -11.33 -19.56
C SER A 45 13.78 -10.41 -20.69
N MET A 46 13.78 -9.09 -20.46
CA MET A 46 14.25 -8.10 -21.41
C MET A 46 15.75 -8.24 -21.66
N ASP A 47 16.55 -8.37 -20.59
CA ASP A 47 18.01 -8.56 -20.69
C ASP A 47 18.36 -9.85 -21.42
N THR A 48 17.62 -10.93 -21.16
CA THR A 48 17.78 -12.20 -21.88
C THR A 48 17.48 -12.04 -23.37
N ALA A 49 16.41 -11.32 -23.73
CA ALA A 49 16.06 -11.10 -25.13
C ALA A 49 17.13 -10.28 -25.85
N VAL A 50 17.66 -9.23 -25.21
CA VAL A 50 18.78 -8.43 -25.74
C VAL A 50 20.03 -9.27 -25.93
N TYR A 51 20.40 -10.09 -24.93
CA TYR A 51 21.56 -10.97 -25.01
C TYR A 51 21.47 -11.96 -26.20
N ARG A 52 20.25 -12.41 -26.53
CA ARG A 52 19.99 -13.33 -27.64
C ARG A 52 19.76 -12.65 -28.99
N GLY A 53 19.65 -11.32 -29.04
CA GLY A 53 19.26 -10.59 -30.25
C GLY A 53 17.79 -10.83 -30.65
N GLU A 54 16.94 -11.16 -29.68
CA GLU A 54 15.52 -11.51 -29.85
C GLU A 54 14.57 -10.39 -29.42
N GLU A 55 15.08 -9.20 -29.07
CA GLU A 55 14.32 -8.09 -28.50
C GLU A 55 13.12 -7.68 -29.36
N ARG A 56 13.26 -7.77 -30.69
CA ARG A 56 12.17 -7.44 -31.62
C ARG A 56 11.01 -8.43 -31.53
N PHE A 57 11.29 -9.71 -31.26
CA PHE A 57 10.26 -10.75 -31.13
C PHE A 57 9.53 -10.63 -29.78
N SER A 58 10.23 -10.22 -28.73
CA SER A 58 9.66 -10.08 -27.37
C SER A 58 9.02 -8.71 -27.10
N TYR A 59 9.29 -7.70 -27.94
CA TYR A 59 8.88 -6.30 -27.72
C TYR A 59 7.40 -6.13 -27.34
N HIS A 60 6.48 -6.77 -28.07
CA HIS A 60 5.05 -6.62 -27.79
C HIS A 60 4.65 -7.16 -26.41
N GLN A 61 5.25 -8.28 -26.00
CA GLN A 61 5.01 -8.87 -24.69
C GLN A 61 5.56 -7.97 -23.58
N HIS A 62 6.82 -7.54 -23.71
CA HIS A 62 7.47 -6.68 -22.73
C HIS A 62 6.73 -5.35 -22.58
N HIS A 63 6.39 -4.68 -23.70
CA HIS A 63 5.63 -3.44 -23.69
C HIS A 63 4.26 -3.60 -22.98
N ARG A 64 3.55 -4.71 -23.23
CA ARG A 64 2.28 -4.97 -22.54
C ARG A 64 2.48 -5.13 -21.03
N MET A 65 3.50 -5.88 -20.60
CA MET A 65 3.78 -6.09 -19.18
C MET A 65 4.18 -4.78 -18.49
N ILE A 66 5.03 -3.96 -19.11
CA ILE A 66 5.39 -2.62 -18.60
C ILE A 66 4.12 -1.80 -18.36
N ARG A 67 3.22 -1.75 -19.35
CA ARG A 67 1.98 -0.97 -19.24
C ARG A 67 1.09 -1.47 -18.09
N VAL A 68 0.93 -2.78 -17.94
CA VAL A 68 0.11 -3.36 -16.87
C VAL A 68 0.72 -3.07 -15.50
N LEU A 69 2.03 -3.29 -15.33
CA LEU A 69 2.73 -3.01 -14.08
C LEU A 69 2.68 -1.53 -13.74
N SER A 70 2.88 -0.64 -14.71
CA SER A 70 2.78 0.81 -14.50
C SER A 70 1.40 1.23 -14.01
N GLU A 71 0.33 0.67 -14.56
CA GLU A 71 -1.03 0.94 -14.09
C GLU A 71 -1.27 0.37 -12.69
N LEU A 72 -0.82 -0.85 -12.42
CA LEU A 72 -0.92 -1.47 -11.10
C LEU A 72 -0.22 -0.61 -10.04
N PHE A 73 1.05 -0.26 -10.25
CA PHE A 73 1.78 0.64 -9.36
C PHE A 73 1.04 1.96 -9.14
N ARG A 74 0.53 2.58 -10.21
CA ARG A 74 -0.21 3.84 -10.11
C ARG A 74 -1.44 3.73 -9.22
N TYR A 75 -2.26 2.69 -9.39
CA TYR A 75 -3.45 2.51 -8.54
C TYR A 75 -3.07 2.14 -7.11
N THR A 76 -2.17 1.17 -6.94
CA THR A 76 -1.79 0.67 -5.62
C THR A 76 -1.10 1.73 -4.77
N VAL A 77 -0.22 2.57 -5.34
CA VAL A 77 0.41 3.69 -4.62
C VAL A 77 -0.62 4.76 -4.22
N ASN A 78 -1.58 5.05 -5.10
CA ASN A 78 -2.64 6.01 -4.78
C ASN A 78 -3.51 5.52 -3.63
N ASP A 79 -3.86 4.23 -3.61
CA ASP A 79 -4.68 3.67 -2.54
C ASP A 79 -3.88 3.53 -1.24
N LEU A 80 -2.59 3.15 -1.32
CA LEU A 80 -1.68 3.16 -0.17
C LEU A 80 -1.60 4.53 0.49
N SER A 81 -1.49 5.59 -0.32
CA SER A 81 -1.38 6.96 0.18
C SER A 81 -2.64 7.38 0.94
N LYS A 82 -3.83 7.01 0.44
CA LYS A 82 -5.11 7.30 1.11
C LYS A 82 -5.24 6.54 2.43
N ASP A 83 -4.94 5.25 2.42
CA ASP A 83 -5.06 4.41 3.63
C ASP A 83 -4.05 4.84 4.69
N TYR A 84 -2.83 5.21 4.26
CA TYR A 84 -1.84 5.81 5.14
C TYR A 84 -2.33 7.14 5.75
N GLU A 85 -2.90 8.05 4.96
CA GLU A 85 -3.45 9.31 5.49
C GLU A 85 -4.55 9.06 6.54
N LYS A 86 -5.46 8.10 6.31
CA LYS A 86 -6.48 7.74 7.28
C LYS A 86 -5.87 7.20 8.57
N ALA A 87 -4.95 6.23 8.46
CA ALA A 87 -4.25 5.66 9.61
C ALA A 87 -3.51 6.75 10.41
N TYR A 88 -2.84 7.66 9.71
CA TYR A 88 -2.15 8.80 10.31
C TYR A 88 -3.11 9.72 11.08
N ASN A 89 -4.25 10.07 10.49
CA ASN A 89 -5.26 10.92 11.12
C ASN A 89 -5.86 10.27 12.38
N ILE A 90 -6.11 8.95 12.35
CA ILE A 90 -6.59 8.20 13.52
C ILE A 90 -5.51 8.18 14.61
N SER A 91 -4.26 7.90 14.24
CA SER A 91 -3.11 7.93 15.16
C SER A 91 -2.93 9.31 15.80
N SER A 92 -3.05 10.38 15.03
CA SER A 92 -2.99 11.76 15.56
C SER A 92 -4.13 12.04 16.53
N SER A 93 -5.35 11.57 16.22
CA SER A 93 -6.51 11.72 17.11
C SER A 93 -6.31 10.98 18.43
N LEU A 94 -5.74 9.76 18.39
CA LEU A 94 -5.37 9.00 19.58
C LEU A 94 -4.33 9.74 20.42
N PHE A 95 -3.30 10.30 19.79
CA PHE A 95 -2.26 11.05 20.47
C PHE A 95 -2.83 12.28 21.19
N HIS A 96 -3.68 13.07 20.52
CA HIS A 96 -4.33 14.22 21.15
C HIS A 96 -5.19 13.81 22.36
N LEU A 97 -5.99 12.75 22.24
CA LEU A 97 -6.77 12.23 23.37
C LEU A 97 -5.90 11.74 24.54
N ALA A 98 -4.71 11.21 24.26
CA ALA A 98 -3.78 10.75 25.29
C ALA A 98 -3.06 11.92 25.98
N VAL A 99 -2.67 12.94 25.22
CA VAL A 99 -1.93 14.11 25.74
C VAL A 99 -2.86 15.09 26.46
N GLU A 100 -4.08 15.32 25.98
CA GLU A 100 -5.07 16.16 26.67
C GLU A 100 -5.50 15.60 28.05
N LYS A 101 -5.16 14.34 28.33
CA LYS A 101 -5.44 13.68 29.61
C LYS A 101 -4.31 13.76 30.64
N ASN A 102 -3.13 14.28 30.27
CA ASN A 102 -2.03 14.56 31.19
C ASN A 102 -2.01 16.05 31.56
#